data_AF-A0A2V1JV78-F1
#
_entry.id   AF-A0A2V1JV78-F1
#
_cell.length_a   1.000
_cell.length_b   1.000
_cell.length_c   1.000
_cell.angle_alpha   90.00
_cell.angle_beta   90.00
_cell.angle_gamma   90.00
#
_symmetry.space_group_name_H-M   'P 1'
#
loop_
_entity.id
_entity.type
_entity.pdbx_description
1 polymer ?
#
loop_
_entity_poly.entity_id
_entity_poly.type
_entity_poly.pdbx_seq_one_letter_code
_entity_poly.pdbx_strand_id
1 'polypeptide(L)' 'MDMVDAYYVVKVFTKGSKFGIGNGRIHKLCIKIDGKITARYDRGWDIMPAEDDMATQNLITFLMLTYS' A
#
# COMPACT_ATOMS: atom_id res chain seq x y z
N MET A 1 -18.64 0.44 12.54
CA MET A 1 -17.52 0.49 11.59
C MET A 1 -18.16 0.75 10.25
N ASP A 2 -18.05 1.98 9.78
CA ASP A 2 -18.64 2.36 8.51
C ASP A 2 -17.86 1.65 7.40
N MET A 3 -18.58 1.15 6.39
CA MET A 3 -17.94 0.64 5.18
C MET A 3 -17.31 1.82 4.45
N VAL A 4 -16.06 1.65 4.05
CA VAL A 4 -15.30 2.62 3.24
C VAL A 4 -15.04 2.05 1.87
N ASP A 5 -15.05 2.90 0.85
CA ASP A 5 -14.73 2.49 -0.51
C ASP A 5 -13.21 2.49 -0.71
N ALA A 6 -12.64 1.31 -0.92
CA ALA A 6 -11.21 1.13 -1.09
C ALA A 6 -10.85 0.72 -2.52
N TYR A 7 -9.93 1.46 -3.14
CA TYR A 7 -9.32 1.11 -4.42
C TYR A 7 -7.81 1.03 -4.26
N TYR A 8 -7.18 -0.01 -4.81
CA TYR A 8 -5.73 -0.10 -4.81
C TYR A 8 -5.20 -0.58 -6.16
N VAL A 9 -3.97 -0.18 -6.46
CA VAL A 9 -3.16 -0.73 -7.54
C VAL A 9 -1.80 -1.07 -6.97
N VAL A 10 -1.32 -2.28 -7.26
CA VAL A 10 0.00 -2.77 -6.87
C VAL A 10 0.78 -3.25 -8.08
N LYS A 11 2.08 -2.98 -8.10
CA LYS A 11 3.02 -3.64 -9.01
C LYS A 11 3.91 -4.57 -8.20
N VAL A 12 3.69 -5.87 -8.39
CA VAL A 12 4.38 -6.93 -7.65
C VAL A 12 5.39 -7.63 -8.56
N PHE A 13 6.56 -7.93 -8.04
CA PHE A 13 7.60 -8.69 -8.74
C PHE A 13 7.71 -10.12 -8.19
N THR A 14 8.37 -11.00 -8.93
CA THR A 14 8.55 -12.40 -8.54
C THR A 14 9.44 -12.56 -7.30
N LYS A 15 10.40 -11.65 -7.10
CA LYS A 15 11.33 -11.65 -5.95
C LYS A 15 11.37 -10.27 -5.30
N GLY A 16 11.67 -10.25 -4.01
CA GLY A 16 11.92 -9.00 -3.29
C GLY A 16 13.19 -8.30 -3.79
N SER A 17 13.26 -6.99 -3.56
CA SER A 17 14.44 -6.20 -3.92
C SER A 17 14.53 -4.94 -3.07
N LYS A 18 15.69 -4.25 -3.11
CA LYS A 18 15.91 -2.95 -2.45
C LYS A 18 14.91 -1.85 -2.84
N PHE A 19 14.13 -2.07 -3.90
CA PHE A 19 13.12 -1.14 -4.41
C PHE A 19 11.71 -1.48 -3.95
N GLY A 20 11.51 -2.63 -3.30
CA GLY A 20 10.23 -2.99 -2.74
C GLY A 20 10.08 -2.50 -1.31
N ILE A 21 8.82 -2.32 -0.89
CA ILE A 21 8.49 -1.98 0.50
C ILE A 21 9.09 -3.06 1.43
N GLY A 22 9.90 -2.65 2.39
CA GLY A 22 10.58 -3.57 3.32
C GLY A 22 11.53 -4.56 2.63
N ASN A 23 12.13 -4.18 1.50
CA ASN A 23 12.87 -5.07 0.59
C ASN A 23 12.03 -6.24 0.02
N GLY A 24 10.71 -6.15 0.09
CA GLY A 24 9.74 -7.14 -0.38
C GLY A 24 9.42 -7.01 -1.87
N ARG A 25 8.31 -7.63 -2.29
CA ARG A 25 7.95 -7.80 -3.71
C ARG A 25 7.08 -6.68 -4.28
N ILE A 26 6.45 -5.86 -3.43
CA ILE A 26 5.62 -4.72 -3.86
C ILE A 26 6.54 -3.54 -4.17
N HIS A 27 6.70 -3.20 -5.45
CA HIS A 27 7.57 -2.13 -5.91
C HIS A 27 6.83 -0.82 -6.20
N LYS A 28 5.52 -0.90 -6.47
CA LYS A 28 4.65 0.26 -6.55
C LYS A 28 3.32 -0.01 -5.86
N LEU A 29 2.80 0.99 -5.18
CA LEU A 29 1.53 0.95 -4.47
C LEU A 29 0.82 2.29 -4.66
N CYS A 30 -0.48 2.26 -4.91
CA CYS A 30 -1.36 3.42 -4.73
C CYS A 30 -2.64 2.93 -4.09
N ILE A 31 -3.04 3.55 -2.98
CA ILE A 31 -4.29 3.29 -2.28
C ILE A 31 -5.14 4.54 -2.31
N LYS A 32 -6.44 4.36 -2.55
CA LYS A 32 -7.46 5.39 -2.36
C LYS A 32 -8.53 4.89 -1.41
N ILE A 33 -8.85 5.71 -0.41
CA ILE A 33 -9.99 5.53 0.49
C ILE A 33 -10.96 6.68 0.22
N ASP A 34 -12.22 6.36 -0.04
CA ASP A 34 -13.28 7.32 -0.38
C ASP A 34 -12.85 8.31 -1.48
N GLY A 35 -12.18 7.76 -2.51
CA GLY A 35 -11.67 8.51 -3.67
C GLY A 35 -10.38 9.31 -3.44
N LYS A 36 -9.92 9.49 -2.19
CA LYS A 36 -8.70 10.23 -1.85
C LYS A 36 -7.49 9.31 -1.81
N ILE A 37 -6.36 9.72 -2.41
CA ILE A 37 -5.09 8.98 -2.28
C ILE A 37 -4.58 9.13 -0.84
N THR A 38 -4.49 8.02 -0.13
CA THR A 38 -4.04 7.96 1.26
C THR A 38 -2.66 7.32 1.42
N ALA A 39 -2.22 6.53 0.44
CA ALA A 39 -0.86 6.02 0.38
C ALA A 39 -0.38 5.87 -1.06
N ARG A 40 0.89 6.19 -1.30
CA ARG A 40 1.57 5.97 -2.59
C ARG A 40 3.04 5.66 -2.39
N TYR A 41 3.51 4.64 -3.07
CA TYR A 41 4.90 4.20 -3.07
C TYR A 41 5.39 3.97 -4.50
N ASP A 42 6.51 4.57 -4.88
CA ASP A 42 7.27 4.29 -6.10
C ASP A 42 8.77 4.30 -5.77
N ARG A 43 9.28 3.17 -5.25
CA ARG A 43 10.67 3.01 -4.78
C ARG A 43 11.04 3.95 -3.62
N GLY A 44 10.04 4.33 -2.85
CA GLY A 44 10.06 5.32 -1.77
C GLY A 44 8.62 5.77 -1.52
N TRP A 45 8.32 6.26 -0.31
CA TRP A 45 7.00 6.81 -0.02
C TRP A 45 6.84 8.17 -0.68
N ASP A 46 5.97 8.25 -1.69
CA ASP A 46 5.51 9.53 -2.23
C ASP A 46 4.48 10.15 -1.28
N ILE A 47 3.57 9.30 -0.78
CA ILE A 47 2.59 9.62 0.25
C ILE A 47 2.65 8.48 1.26
N MET A 48 3.17 8.77 2.44
CA MET A 48 3.17 7.84 3.57
C MET A 48 1.76 7.79 4.18
N PRO A 49 1.22 6.60 4.50
CA PRO A 49 -0.07 6.50 5.18
C PRO A 49 0.00 7.20 6.54
N ALA A 50 -1.08 7.90 6.91
CA ALA A 50 -1.19 8.50 8.24
C ALA A 50 -1.30 7.41 9.32
N GLU A 51 -0.77 7.67 10.52
CA GLU A 51 -0.78 6.70 11.62
C GLU A 51 -2.20 6.40 12.12
N ASP A 52 -3.10 7.38 12.04
CA ASP A 52 -4.50 7.29 12.44
C ASP A 52 -5.45 6.81 11.32
N ASP A 53 -4.96 6.68 10.08
CA ASP A 53 -5.74 6.12 8.96
C ASP A 53 -5.71 4.58 8.98
N MET A 54 -6.50 4.02 9.89
CA MET A 54 -6.59 2.57 10.09
C MET A 54 -7.04 1.82 8.83
N ALA A 55 -7.89 2.41 7.98
CA ALA A 55 -8.33 1.76 6.75
C ALA A 55 -7.15 1.52 5.79
N THR A 56 -6.35 2.56 5.58
CA THR A 56 -5.15 2.47 4.74
C THR A 56 -4.09 1.56 5.36
N GLN A 57 -3.84 1.65 6.67
CA GLN A 57 -2.86 0.81 7.38
C GLN A 57 -3.21 -0.67 7.30
N ASN A 58 -4.48 -1.02 7.52
CA ASN A 58 -4.96 -2.40 7.42
C ASN A 58 -4.84 -2.94 6.00
N LEU A 59 -5.19 -2.13 4.98
CA LEU A 59 -5.06 -2.55 3.58
C LEU A 59 -3.59 -2.75 3.18
N ILE A 60 -2.67 -1.88 3.61
CA ILE A 60 -1.23 -2.07 3.40
C ILE A 60 -0.79 -3.40 4.03
N THR A 61 -1.17 -3.64 5.28
CA THR A 61 -0.83 -4.88 6.00
C THR A 61 -1.33 -6.11 5.26
N PHE A 62 -2.59 -6.10 4.83
CA PHE A 62 -3.18 -7.17 4.03
C PHE A 62 -2.42 -7.41 2.71
N LEU A 63 -2.09 -6.35 1.97
CA LEU A 63 -1.36 -6.45 0.71
C LEU A 63 0.06 -7.01 0.92
N MET A 64 0.76 -6.56 1.96
CA MET A 64 2.09 -7.03 2.32
C MET A 64 2.08 -8.52 2.68
N LEU A 65 1.07 -9.00 3.41
CA LEU A 65 0.89 -10.43 3.73
C LEU A 65 0.50 -11.25 2.49
N THR A 66 -0.29 -10.67 1.58
CA THR A 66 -0.72 -11.34 0.35
C THR A 66 0.44 -11.52 -0.65
N TYR A 67 1.34 -10.53 -0.71
CA TYR A 67 2.44 -10.48 -1.66
C TYR A 67 3.82 -10.63 -1.02
N SER A 68 3.90 -11.24 0.18
CA SER A 68 5.16 -11.60 0.82
C SER A 68 5.99 -12.55 -0.05
#